data_AF-A0A419JTE8-F1
#
_entry.id   AF-A0A419JTE8-F1
#
_cell.length_a   1.000
_cell.length_b   1.000
_cell.length_c   1.000
_cell.angle_alpha   90.00
_cell.angle_beta   90.00
_cell.angle_gamma   90.00
#
_symmetry.space_group_name_H-M   'P 1'
#
loop_
_entity.id
_entity.type
_entity.pdbx_description
1 polymer ?
#
loop_
_entity_poly.entity_id
_entity_poly.type
_entity_poly.pdbx_seq_one_letter_code
_entity_poly.pdbx_strand_id
1 'polypeptide(L)'
;MVEKMKMPLITDEKDPKWTLLGKILGIVSSRRVKQEMAKQGISPVNLAGTIFKIVLMAIFFSVDISYVISELLKRAELRRFAKLVEIPEAKDI
;
A
#
# COMPACT_ATOMS: atom_id res chain seq x y z
N MET A 1 5.23 14.53 24.57
CA MET A 1 5.16 13.50 23.51
C MET A 1 6.08 13.96 22.39
N VAL A 2 7.23 13.30 22.20
CA VAL A 2 8.12 13.66 21.09
C VAL A 2 7.50 13.09 19.81
N GLU A 3 7.14 13.95 18.88
CA GLU A 3 6.71 13.55 17.55
C GLU A 3 7.89 12.81 16.90
N LYS A 4 7.81 11.48 16.80
CA LYS A 4 8.81 10.70 16.06
C LYS A 4 8.77 11.24 14.63
N MET A 5 9.83 11.90 14.17
CA MET A 5 9.93 12.41 12.81
C MET A 5 9.81 11.23 11.86
N LYS A 6 8.61 11.02 11.30
CA LYS A 6 8.36 9.93 10.37
C LYS A 6 8.98 10.32 9.04
N MET A 7 9.94 9.54 8.58
CA MET A 7 10.59 9.79 7.29
C MET A 7 9.53 9.72 6.19
N PRO A 8 9.48 10.73 5.30
CA PRO A 8 8.49 10.76 4.24
C PRO A 8 8.65 9.56 3.29
N LEU A 9 7.53 9.03 2.82
CA LEU A 9 7.50 7.91 1.88
C LEU A 9 7.73 8.41 0.45
N ILE A 10 8.99 8.72 0.12
CA ILE A 10 9.42 9.21 -1.19
C ILE A 10 9.93 8.02 -2.00
N THR A 11 9.26 7.75 -3.13
CA THR A 11 9.62 6.65 -4.05
C THR A 11 10.94 6.92 -4.74
N ASP A 12 11.82 5.92 -4.82
CA ASP A 12 13.07 5.99 -5.58
C ASP A 12 13.30 4.67 -6.34
N GLU A 13 13.33 4.71 -7.66
CA GLU A 13 13.55 3.53 -8.51
C GLU A 13 14.98 2.97 -8.40
N LYS A 14 15.93 3.77 -7.93
CA LYS A 14 17.32 3.34 -7.69
C LYS A 14 17.50 2.67 -6.33
N ASP A 15 16.55 2.85 -5.41
CA ASP A 15 16.57 2.19 -4.10
C ASP A 15 16.06 0.73 -4.22
N PRO A 16 16.87 -0.26 -3.85
CA PRO A 16 16.45 -1.66 -3.84
C PRO A 16 15.22 -1.95 -2.97
N LYS A 17 14.99 -1.18 -1.90
CA LYS A 17 13.80 -1.33 -1.04
C LYS A 17 12.52 -0.99 -1.78
N TRP A 18 12.50 0.13 -2.49
CA TRP A 18 11.37 0.53 -3.33
C TRP A 18 11.16 -0.44 -4.49
N THR A 19 12.25 -0.93 -5.09
CA THR A 19 12.17 -1.98 -6.12
C THR A 19 11.53 -3.26 -5.58
N LEU A 20 11.91 -3.70 -4.38
CA LEU A 20 11.33 -4.88 -3.72
C LEU A 20 9.86 -4.67 -3.40
N LEU A 21 9.51 -3.53 -2.81
CA LEU A 21 8.12 -3.20 -2.50
C LEU A 21 7.26 -3.21 -3.77
N GLY A 22 7.74 -2.65 -4.88
CA GLY A 22 7.04 -2.65 -6.15
C GLY A 22 6.72 -4.08 -6.65
N LYS A 23 7.66 -5.02 -6.49
CA LYS A 23 7.43 -6.44 -6.80
C LYS A 23 6.37 -7.06 -5.89
N ILE A 24 6.42 -6.80 -4.58
CA ILE A 24 5.45 -7.30 -3.59
C ILE A 24 4.03 -6.79 -3.92
N LEU A 25 3.88 -5.48 -4.14
CA LEU A 25 2.58 -4.88 -4.50
C LEU A 25 2.08 -5.41 -5.85
N GLY A 26 2.99 -5.70 -6.78
CA GLY A 26 2.69 -6.35 -8.06
C GLY A 26 2.12 -7.75 -7.91
N ILE A 27 2.68 -8.57 -7.02
CA ILE A 27 2.18 -9.93 -6.73
C ILE A 27 0.73 -9.88 -6.21
N VAL A 28 0.46 -9.02 -5.22
CA VAL A 28 -0.89 -8.87 -4.64
C VAL A 28 -1.89 -8.34 -5.65
N SER A 29 -1.43 -7.54 -6.61
CA SER A 29 -2.27 -7.03 -7.71
C SER A 29 -2.49 -8.05 -8.84
N SER A 30 -1.77 -9.17 -8.83
CA SER A 30 -1.80 -10.13 -9.93
C SER A 30 -3.18 -10.75 -10.09
N ARG A 31 -3.54 -11.08 -11.34
CA ARG A 31 -4.81 -11.76 -11.65
C ARG A 31 -4.96 -13.05 -10.85
N ARG A 32 -3.87 -13.82 -10.69
CA ARG A 32 -3.89 -15.07 -9.93
C ARG A 32 -4.26 -14.82 -8.47
N VAL A 33 -3.63 -13.87 -7.79
CA VAL A 33 -3.94 -13.56 -6.38
C VAL A 33 -5.37 -13.03 -6.24
N LYS A 34 -5.82 -12.16 -7.16
CA LYS A 34 -7.21 -11.68 -7.19
C LYS A 34 -8.22 -12.82 -7.34
N GLN A 35 -7.93 -13.84 -8.16
CA GLN A 35 -8.79 -15.01 -8.32
C GLN A 35 -8.82 -15.87 -7.06
N GLU A 36 -7.67 -16.07 -6.39
CA GLU A 36 -7.64 -16.81 -5.13
C GLU A 36 -8.40 -16.07 -4.02
N MET A 37 -8.30 -14.74 -3.94
CA MET A 37 -9.13 -13.92 -3.04
C MET A 37 -10.62 -14.17 -3.29
N ALA A 38 -11.07 -14.09 -4.55
CA ALA A 38 -12.47 -14.32 -4.92
C ALA A 38 -12.96 -15.72 -4.53
N LYS A 39 -12.15 -16.76 -4.77
CA LYS A 39 -12.47 -18.15 -4.42
C LYS A 39 -12.66 -18.34 -2.91
N GLN A 40 -11.92 -17.59 -2.10
CA GLN A 40 -12.03 -17.60 -0.64
C GLN A 40 -13.16 -16.68 -0.12
N GLY A 41 -13.99 -16.13 -1.01
CA GLY A 41 -15.09 -15.24 -0.62
C GLY A 41 -14.68 -13.82 -0.26
N ILE A 42 -13.41 -13.42 -0.51
CA ILE A 42 -12.95 -12.06 -0.25
C ILE A 42 -13.50 -11.14 -1.35
N SER A 43 -14.46 -10.29 -0.96
CA SER A 43 -15.15 -9.37 -1.86
C SER A 43 -15.43 -8.04 -1.15
N PRO A 44 -15.30 -6.87 -1.82
CA PRO A 44 -14.88 -6.69 -3.22
C PRO A 44 -13.37 -6.89 -3.40
N VAL A 45 -12.96 -7.70 -4.38
CA VAL A 45 -11.55 -8.08 -4.61
C VAL A 45 -10.63 -6.88 -4.84
N ASN A 46 -11.12 -5.84 -5.55
CA ASN A 46 -10.31 -4.65 -5.80
C ASN A 46 -10.08 -3.83 -4.52
N LEU A 47 -11.11 -3.69 -3.68
CA LEU A 47 -10.98 -3.02 -2.38
C LEU A 47 -10.04 -3.79 -1.46
N ALA A 48 -10.22 -5.11 -1.35
CA ALA A 48 -9.31 -5.97 -0.59
C ALA A 48 -7.85 -5.81 -1.07
N GLY A 49 -7.62 -5.82 -2.39
CA GLY A 49 -6.31 -5.56 -2.97
C GLY A 49 -5.71 -4.20 -2.59
N THR A 50 -6.53 -3.14 -2.55
CA THR A 50 -6.11 -1.81 -2.08
C THR A 50 -5.71 -1.84 -0.61
N ILE A 51 -6.54 -2.44 0.25
CA ILE A 51 -6.27 -2.56 1.70
C ILE A 51 -4.97 -3.34 1.95
N PHE A 52 -4.79 -4.48 1.29
CA PHE A 52 -3.58 -5.29 1.43
C PHE A 52 -2.32 -4.53 1.03
N LYS A 53 -2.36 -3.72 -0.02
CA LYS A 53 -1.22 -2.89 -0.41
C LYS A 53 -0.86 -1.89 0.69
N ILE A 54 -1.85 -1.21 1.28
CA ILE A 54 -1.62 -0.22 2.34
C ILE A 54 -1.04 -0.89 3.59
N VAL A 55 -1.60 -2.02 4.01
CA VAL A 55 -1.09 -2.80 5.15
C VAL A 55 0.34 -3.30 4.89
N LEU A 56 0.63 -3.79 3.69
CA LEU A 56 1.98 -4.23 3.32
C LEU A 56 2.99 -3.08 3.32
N MET A 57 2.60 -1.89 2.83
CA MET A 57 3.45 -0.69 2.91
C MET A 57 3.73 -0.31 4.37
N ALA A 58 2.72 -0.35 5.23
CA ALA A 58 2.85 -0.07 6.66
C ALA A 58 3.84 -1.03 7.34
N ILE A 59 3.69 -2.34 7.11
CA ILE A 59 4.59 -3.37 7.63
C ILE A 59 6.01 -3.18 7.06
N PHE A 60 6.14 -2.99 5.75
CA PHE A 60 7.43 -2.89 5.06
C PHE A 60 8.29 -1.74 5.57
N PHE A 61 7.67 -0.59 5.87
CA PHE A 61 8.35 0.58 6.43
C PHE A 61 8.29 0.67 7.95
N SER A 62 7.62 -0.29 8.62
CA SER A 62 7.40 -0.29 10.07
C SER A 62 6.79 1.03 10.58
N VAL A 63 5.72 1.47 9.91
CA VAL A 63 4.96 2.70 10.22
C VAL A 63 3.47 2.41 10.35
N ASP A 64 2.73 3.31 10.97
CA ASP A 64 1.28 3.18 11.13
C ASP A 64 0.53 3.26 9.79
N ILE A 65 -0.56 2.51 9.66
CA ILE A 65 -1.46 2.54 8.50
C ILE A 65 -1.99 3.95 8.25
N SER A 66 -2.38 4.66 9.30
CA SER A 66 -2.84 6.05 9.23
C SER A 66 -1.77 6.98 8.63
N TYR A 67 -0.49 6.72 8.91
CA TYR A 67 0.61 7.48 8.31
C TYR A 67 0.76 7.17 6.83
N VAL A 68 0.68 5.88 6.43
CA VAL A 68 0.72 5.49 5.01
C VAL A 68 -0.41 6.14 4.23
N ILE A 69 -1.64 6.14 4.76
CA ILE A 69 -2.79 6.82 4.15
C ILE A 69 -2.52 8.32 4.01
N SER A 70 -1.98 8.97 5.06
CA SER A 70 -1.66 10.39 5.00
C SER A 70 -0.61 10.72 3.93
N GLU A 71 0.41 9.86 3.77
CA GLU A 71 1.44 10.03 2.73
C GLU A 71 0.87 9.76 1.34
N LEU A 72 0.00 8.75 1.19
CA LEU A 72 -0.69 8.45 -0.06
C LEU A 72 -1.62 9.61 -0.48
N LEU A 73 -2.30 10.28 0.44
CA LEU A 73 -3.12 11.45 0.13
C LEU A 73 -2.26 12.66 -0.30
N LYS A 74 -1.10 12.85 0.33
CA LYS A 74 -0.18 13.96 0.03
C LYS A 74 0.64 13.77 -1.25
N ARG A 75 0.96 12.52 -1.63
CA ARG A 75 1.97 12.23 -2.68
C ARG A 75 1.37 11.48 -3.86
N ALA A 76 1.16 12.19 -4.97
CA ALA A 76 0.67 11.58 -6.21
C ALA A 76 1.61 10.50 -6.76
N GLU A 77 2.93 10.66 -6.62
CA GLU A 77 3.92 9.67 -7.06
C GLU A 77 3.82 8.36 -6.30
N LEU A 78 3.64 8.42 -4.98
CA LEU A 78 3.43 7.24 -4.15
C LEU A 78 2.14 6.49 -4.55
N ARG A 79 1.06 7.22 -4.86
CA ARG A 79 -0.18 6.62 -5.39
C ARG A 79 0.04 5.93 -6.74
N ARG A 80 0.77 6.59 -7.65
CA ARG A 80 1.10 6.02 -8.98
C ARG A 80 1.94 4.76 -8.84
N PHE A 81 2.96 4.79 -7.98
CA PHE A 81 3.79 3.63 -7.66
C PHE A 81 2.96 2.46 -7.12
N ALA A 82 2.08 2.71 -6.14
CA ALA A 82 1.22 1.69 -5.56
C ALA A 82 0.05 1.26 -6.48
N LYS A 83 -0.17 1.98 -7.60
CA LYS A 83 -1.29 1.80 -8.53
C LYS A 83 -2.64 1.83 -7.80
N LEU A 84 -2.83 2.85 -6.97
CA LEU A 84 -4.07 3.08 -6.22
C LEU A 84 -4.89 4.18 -6.89
N VAL A 85 -6.16 3.88 -7.18
CA VAL A 85 -7.11 4.84 -7.76
C VAL A 85 -7.84 5.58 -6.64
N GLU A 86 -8.29 4.85 -5.62
CA GLU A 86 -8.96 5.37 -4.44
C GLU A 86 -8.16 4.99 -3.20
N ILE A 87 -8.19 5.87 -2.19
CA ILE A 87 -7.55 5.66 -0.90
C ILE A 87 -8.67 5.59 0.15
N PRO A 88 -8.87 4.45 0.84
CA PRO A 88 -9.83 4.34 1.92
C PRO A 88 -9.39 5.20 3.12
N GLU A 89 -10.34 5.52 4.01
CA GLU A 89 -9.99 6.17 5.26
C GLU A 89 -9.31 5.19 6.22
N ALA A 90 -8.55 5.71 7.18
CA ALA A 90 -7.86 4.87 8.15
C ALA A 90 -8.81 4.06 9.05
N LYS A 91 -10.06 4.52 9.22
CA LYS A 91 -11.09 3.79 9.96
C LYS A 91 -11.67 2.60 9.18
N ASP A 92 -11.41 2.55 7.87
CA ASP A 92 -11.91 1.49 6.97
C ASP A 92 -10.90 0.33 6.82
N ILE A 93 -9.75 0.41 7.52
CA ILE A 93 -8.67 -0.60 7.55
C ILE A 93 -8.40 -1.02 8.98
#